data_AF-A0A7S4REJ5-F1
#
_entry.id   AF-A0A7S4REJ5-F1
#
_cell.length_a   1.000
_cell.length_b   1.000
_cell.length_c   1.000
_cell.angle_alpha   90.00
_cell.angle_beta   90.00
_cell.angle_gamma   90.00
#
_symmetry.space_group_name_H-M   'P 1'
#
loop_
_entity.id
_entity.type
_entity.pdbx_description
1 polymer ?
#
loop_
_entity_poly.entity_id
_entity_poly.type
_entity_poly.pdbx_seq_one_letter_code
_entity_poly.pdbx_strand_id
1 'polypeptide(L)'
;FLSNPLVYVFLRICLFLEATGIASGAWVLAAVHKRVAGFQRDEVYIGTAEEREAKDLGDQKEEAHPLAKLPGFTTMPEALAKLMSQDPSVKEFVRSMSANNIDVGDLK
;
A
#
# COMPACT_ATOMS: atom_id res chain seq x y z
N PHE A 1 35.86 -42.83 -6.99
CA PHE A 1 35.35 -41.45 -7.17
C PHE A 1 35.57 -40.57 -5.94
N LEU A 2 35.16 -40.97 -4.73
CA LEU A 2 35.45 -40.19 -3.49
C LEU A 2 36.89 -40.34 -2.95
N SER A 3 37.66 -41.31 -3.43
CA SER A 3 39.04 -41.55 -2.99
C SER A 3 40.07 -40.57 -3.56
N ASN A 4 39.65 -39.68 -4.48
CA ASN A 4 40.52 -38.65 -5.04
C ASN A 4 40.35 -37.35 -4.24
N PRO A 5 41.42 -36.85 -3.58
CA PRO A 5 41.34 -35.67 -2.72
C PRO A 5 40.87 -34.41 -3.46
N LEU A 6 41.11 -34.30 -4.77
CA LEU A 6 40.62 -33.18 -5.59
C LEU A 6 39.09 -33.14 -5.66
N VAL A 7 38.46 -34.31 -5.79
CA VAL A 7 37.00 -34.42 -5.87
C VAL A 7 36.37 -34.04 -4.53
N TYR A 8 37.01 -34.40 -3.41
CA TYR A 8 36.56 -34.05 -2.07
C TYR A 8 36.57 -32.53 -1.81
N VAL A 9 37.63 -31.83 -2.24
CA VAL A 9 37.75 -30.38 -2.13
C VAL A 9 36.68 -29.69 -2.97
N PHE A 10 36.47 -30.13 -4.21
CA PHE A 10 35.41 -29.60 -5.08
C PHE A 10 34.03 -29.75 -4.46
N LEU A 11 33.72 -30.92 -3.89
CA LEU A 11 32.43 -31.19 -3.26
C LEU A 11 32.15 -30.23 -2.09
N ARG A 12 33.16 -29.95 -1.26
CA ARG A 12 33.03 -29.00 -0.14
C ARG A 12 32.78 -27.57 -0.62
N ILE A 13 33.42 -27.15 -1.72
CA ILE A 13 33.20 -25.82 -2.30
C ILE A 13 31.77 -25.73 -2.87
N CYS A 14 31.29 -26.75 -3.57
CA CYS A 14 29.90 -26.81 -4.05
C CYS A 14 28.90 -26.72 -2.90
N LEU A 15 29.12 -27.45 -1.81
CA LEU A 15 28.25 -27.42 -0.62
C LEU A 15 28.27 -26.05 0.08
N PHE A 16 29.42 -25.38 0.09
CA PHE A 16 29.54 -24.01 0.62
C PHE A 16 28.86 -22.97 -0.28
N LEU A 17 28.97 -23.11 -1.60
CA LEU A 17 28.29 -22.26 -2.59
C LEU A 17 26.77 -22.43 -2.56
N GLU A 18 26.31 -23.65 -2.29
CA GLU A 18 24.90 -23.95 -2.02
C GLU A 18 24.44 -23.28 -0.71
N ALA A 19 25.22 -23.42 0.37
CA ALA A 19 24.90 -22.82 1.67
C ALA A 19 24.90 -21.28 1.68
N THR A 20 25.75 -20.64 0.86
CA THR A 20 25.79 -19.18 0.70
C THR A 20 24.65 -18.65 -0.17
N GLY A 21 23.90 -19.52 -0.86
CA GLY A 21 22.76 -19.12 -1.70
C GLY A 21 23.16 -18.29 -2.92
N ILE A 22 24.45 -18.24 -3.29
CA ILE A 22 24.94 -17.51 -4.47
C ILE A 22 24.39 -18.15 -5.76
N ALA A 23 24.20 -19.47 -5.74
CA ALA A 23 23.49 -20.22 -6.77
C ALA A 23 22.00 -20.43 -6.42
N SER A 24 21.38 -19.50 -5.68
CA SER A 24 19.96 -19.58 -5.39
C SER A 24 19.18 -19.30 -6.68
N GLY A 25 18.65 -20.37 -7.28
CA GLY A 25 17.75 -20.28 -8.42
C GLY A 25 16.54 -19.38 -8.16
N ALA A 26 16.29 -18.96 -6.91
CA ALA A 26 15.30 -17.96 -6.54
C ALA A 26 15.48 -16.63 -7.27
N TRP A 27 16.71 -16.13 -7.49
CA TRP A 27 16.90 -14.87 -8.23
C TRP A 27 16.63 -15.04 -9.73
N VAL A 28 17.00 -16.19 -10.29
CA VAL A 28 16.69 -16.54 -11.68
C VAL A 28 15.18 -16.71 -11.86
N LEU A 29 14.52 -17.39 -10.92
CA LEU A 29 13.07 -17.55 -10.88
C LEU A 29 12.36 -16.19 -10.75
N ALA A 30 12.87 -15.30 -9.89
CA ALA A 30 12.36 -13.94 -9.74
C ALA A 30 12.55 -13.10 -11.01
N ALA A 31 13.69 -13.22 -11.69
CA ALA A 31 13.95 -12.54 -12.96
C ALA A 31 13.03 -13.04 -14.09
N VAL A 32 12.80 -14.35 -14.17
CA VAL A 32 11.86 -14.95 -15.12
C VAL A 32 10.42 -14.56 -14.77
N HIS A 33 10.03 -14.64 -13.50
CA HIS A 33 8.70 -14.25 -13.04
C HIS A 33 8.40 -12.78 -13.33
N LYS A 34 9.37 -11.88 -13.12
CA LYS A 34 9.25 -10.46 -13.48
C LYS A 34 8.95 -10.29 -14.98
N ARG A 35 9.57 -11.09 -15.85
CA ARG A 35 9.37 -11.02 -17.30
C ARG A 35 8.03 -11.58 -17.76
N VAL A 36 7.48 -12.58 -17.07
CA VAL A 36 6.18 -13.19 -17.39
C VAL A 36 5.01 -12.36 -16.85
N ALA A 37 5.12 -11.87 -15.61
CA ALA A 37 4.05 -11.12 -14.95
C ALA A 37 3.92 -9.66 -15.45
N GLY A 38 4.92 -9.17 -16.21
CA GLY A 38 4.85 -7.84 -16.83
C GLY A 38 4.93 -6.68 -15.83
N PHE A 39 5.51 -6.88 -14.64
CA PHE A 39 5.69 -5.82 -13.67
C PHE A 39 6.58 -4.71 -14.24
N GLN A 40 6.01 -3.53 -14.46
CA GLN A 40 6.73 -2.35 -14.90
C GLN A 40 7.08 -1.48 -13.68
N ARG A 41 8.16 -0.70 -13.79
CA ARG A 41 8.51 0.27 -12.76
C ARG A 41 7.46 1.38 -12.73
N ASP A 42 7.22 1.96 -11.55
CA ASP A 42 6.22 3.02 -11.35
C ASP A 42 6.42 4.24 -12.26
N GLU A 43 7.64 4.47 -12.75
CA GLU A 43 7.96 5.47 -13.77
C GLU A 43 7.16 5.27 -15.08
N VAL A 44 6.74 4.06 -15.41
CA VAL A 44 5.94 3.75 -16.61
C VAL A 44 4.44 3.91 -16.34
N TYR A 45 3.97 3.63 -15.13
CA TYR A 45 2.54 3.68 -14.77
C TYR A 45 2.09 5.04 -14.23
N ILE A 46 2.99 5.77 -13.56
CA ILE A 46 2.69 7.03 -12.87
C ILE A 46 3.48 8.21 -13.49
N GLY A 47 4.48 7.94 -14.34
CA GLY A 47 5.35 8.97 -14.93
C GLY A 47 6.42 9.49 -13.97
N THR A 48 7.40 10.21 -14.52
CA THR A 48 8.47 10.88 -13.76
C THR A 48 7.86 12.01 -12.91
N ALA A 49 8.45 12.35 -11.76
CA ALA A 49 7.94 13.45 -10.90
C ALA A 49 7.75 14.76 -11.69
N GLU A 50 8.69 15.05 -12.59
CA GLU A 50 8.67 16.19 -13.51
C GLU A 50 7.46 16.15 -14.48
N GLU A 51 7.04 14.96 -14.90
CA GLU A 51 5.85 14.78 -15.75
C GLU A 51 4.54 14.92 -14.97
N ARG A 52 4.56 14.70 -13.64
CA ARG A 52 3.39 14.95 -12.77
C ARG A 52 3.20 16.44 -12.49
N GLU A 53 4.30 17.16 -12.29
CA GLU A 53 4.29 18.63 -12.17
C GLU A 53 3.87 19.29 -13.49
N ALA A 54 4.38 18.79 -14.63
CA ALA A 54 4.04 19.34 -15.95
C ALA A 54 2.61 19.03 -16.41
N LYS A 55 2.02 17.93 -15.94
CA LYS A 55 0.63 17.54 -16.26
C LYS A 55 -0.39 17.99 -15.20
N ASP A 56 0.02 18.75 -14.19
CA ASP A 56 -0.85 19.22 -13.09
C ASP A 56 -1.67 18.08 -12.46
N LEU A 57 -1.09 16.86 -12.36
CA LEU A 57 -1.63 15.79 -11.53
C LEU A 57 -1.25 16.02 -10.06
N GLY A 58 -1.50 17.23 -9.56
CA GLY A 58 -1.79 17.38 -8.13
C GLY A 58 -3.00 16.49 -7.80
N ASP A 59 -3.25 16.24 -6.51
CA ASP A 59 -4.52 15.63 -6.07
C ASP A 59 -5.65 16.38 -6.76
N GLN A 60 -6.16 15.83 -7.86
CA GLN A 60 -7.40 16.28 -8.42
C GLN A 60 -8.33 16.08 -7.26
N LYS A 61 -8.94 17.16 -6.76
CA LYS A 61 -10.19 17.06 -6.04
C LYS A 61 -11.03 16.19 -6.94
N GLU A 62 -11.08 14.88 -6.64
CA GLU A 62 -11.96 13.96 -7.34
C GLU A 62 -13.28 14.71 -7.31
N GLU A 63 -13.75 15.14 -8.49
CA GLU A 63 -15.12 15.60 -8.59
C GLU A 63 -15.89 14.43 -8.03
N ALA A 64 -16.40 14.62 -6.80
CA ALA A 64 -16.87 13.52 -5.99
C ALA A 64 -17.85 12.73 -6.85
N HIS A 65 -17.39 11.60 -7.39
CA HIS A 65 -18.27 10.62 -8.02
C HIS A 65 -19.36 10.46 -7.00
N PRO A 66 -20.64 10.76 -7.31
CA PRO A 66 -21.66 11.01 -6.30
C PRO A 66 -21.57 9.87 -5.31
N LEU A 67 -20.95 10.14 -4.15
CA LEU A 67 -20.46 9.07 -3.28
C LEU A 67 -21.73 8.35 -2.91
N ALA A 68 -21.94 7.18 -3.52
CA ALA A 68 -23.13 6.40 -3.27
C ALA A 68 -23.04 6.14 -1.78
N LYS A 69 -23.88 6.85 -1.02
CA LYS A 69 -23.77 6.92 0.43
C LYS A 69 -23.62 5.49 0.91
N LEU A 70 -22.51 5.20 1.59
CA LEU A 70 -22.18 3.85 2.00
C LEU A 70 -23.41 3.24 2.66
N PRO A 71 -23.86 2.03 2.25
CA PRO A 71 -25.02 1.40 2.85
C PRO A 71 -24.76 1.28 4.36
N GLY A 72 -25.66 1.87 5.16
CA GLY A 72 -25.51 1.96 6.63
C GLY A 72 -25.08 3.33 7.17
N PHE A 73 -24.64 4.27 6.34
CA PHE A 73 -24.28 5.65 6.74
C PHE A 73 -25.23 6.71 6.17
N THR A 74 -26.36 6.31 5.58
CA THR A 74 -27.37 7.21 5.00
C THR A 74 -28.27 7.89 6.03
N THR A 75 -28.43 7.26 7.20
CA THR A 75 -29.36 7.66 8.26
C THR A 75 -28.62 7.82 9.57
N MET A 76 -28.90 8.89 10.29
CA MET A 76 -28.36 9.10 11.64
C MET A 76 -28.82 7.95 12.57
N PRO A 77 -27.91 7.29 13.31
CA PRO A 77 -28.27 6.23 14.24
C PRO A 77 -29.11 6.78 15.41
N GLU A 78 -30.09 5.99 15.88
CA GLU A 78 -31.03 6.38 16.94
C GLU A 78 -30.32 6.76 18.25
N ALA A 79 -29.22 6.07 18.58
CA ALA A 79 -28.41 6.35 19.76
C ALA A 79 -27.83 7.78 19.74
N LEU A 80 -27.36 8.24 18.58
CA LEU A 80 -26.82 9.59 18.42
C LEU A 80 -27.93 10.65 18.48
N ALA A 81 -29.10 10.36 17.89
CA ALA A 81 -30.26 11.24 17.96
C ALA A 81 -30.70 11.48 19.41
N LYS A 82 -30.74 10.40 20.22
CA LYS A 82 -31.05 10.47 21.65
C LYS A 82 -30.01 11.30 22.40
N LEU A 83 -28.72 11.08 22.14
CA LEU A 83 -27.65 11.80 22.82
C LEU A 83 -27.67 13.30 22.51
N MET A 84 -27.93 13.68 21.26
CA MET A 84 -28.07 15.09 20.86
C MET A 84 -29.28 15.80 21.49
N SER A 85 -30.30 15.04 21.91
CA SER A 85 -31.47 15.58 22.63
C SER A 85 -31.20 15.77 24.12
N GLN A 86 -30.32 14.94 24.68
CA GLN A 86 -30.01 14.93 26.12
C GLN A 86 -28.89 15.91 26.47
N ASP A 87 -27.90 16.11 25.58
CA ASP A 87 -26.72 16.90 25.85
C ASP A 87 -26.50 18.03 24.81
N PRO A 88 -26.60 19.31 25.22
CA PRO A 88 -26.29 20.47 24.36
C PRO A 88 -24.86 20.48 23.83
N SER A 89 -23.87 19.98 24.59
CA SER A 89 -22.46 20.02 24.19
C SER A 89 -22.16 19.05 23.05
N VAL A 90 -22.78 17.87 23.06
CA VAL A 90 -22.66 16.89 21.95
C VAL A 90 -23.23 17.46 20.66
N LYS A 91 -24.33 18.21 20.75
CA LYS A 91 -24.94 18.87 19.59
C LYS A 91 -24.04 19.94 18.98
N GLU A 92 -23.32 20.70 19.80
CA GLU A 92 -22.36 21.70 19.33
C GLU A 92 -21.12 21.06 18.70
N PHE A 93 -20.64 19.96 19.26
CA PHE A 93 -19.52 19.19 18.71
C PHE A 93 -19.83 18.57 17.33
N VAL A 94 -21.00 17.95 17.17
CA VAL A 94 -21.43 17.42 15.85
C VAL A 94 -21.56 18.54 14.81
N ARG A 95 -22.00 19.74 15.24
CA ARG A 95 -22.05 20.92 14.37
C ARG A 95 -20.66 21.40 13.96
N SER A 96 -19.68 21.41 14.88
CA SER A 96 -18.31 21.83 14.54
C SER A 96 -17.62 20.83 13.60
N MET A 97 -17.87 19.53 13.75
CA MET A 97 -17.41 18.50 12.81
C MET A 97 -17.94 18.73 11.39
N SER A 98 -19.24 18.99 11.26
CA SER A 98 -19.86 19.24 9.96
C SER A 98 -19.38 20.54 9.30
N ALA A 99 -18.96 21.53 10.09
CA ALA A 99 -18.53 22.84 9.58
C ALA A 99 -17.07 22.84 9.08
N ASN A 100 -16.20 22.01 9.67
CA ASN A 100 -14.76 22.12 9.48
C ASN A 100 -14.15 21.04 8.56
N ASN A 101 -14.94 20.12 7.99
CA ASN A 101 -14.45 19.04 7.13
C ASN A 101 -13.17 18.39 7.69
N ILE A 102 -13.23 18.04 8.99
CA ILE A 102 -12.07 17.73 9.83
C ILE A 102 -11.31 16.54 9.26
N ASP A 103 -10.05 16.77 8.89
CA ASP A 103 -9.10 15.73 8.55
C ASP A 103 -8.72 14.97 9.83
N VAL A 104 -8.75 13.64 9.78
CA VAL A 104 -8.55 12.75 10.94
C VAL A 104 -7.14 12.90 11.54
N GLY A 105 -6.25 13.62 10.86
CA GLY A 105 -4.92 14.00 11.34
C GLY A 105 -4.88 15.02 12.48
N ASP A 106 -5.94 15.81 12.70
CA ASP A 106 -5.97 16.89 13.71
C ASP A 106 -6.38 16.42 15.12
N LEU A 107 -6.61 15.13 15.32
CA LEU A 107 -7.02 14.53 16.60
C LEU A 107 -5.85 13.98 17.44
N LYS A 108 -4.65 14.55 17.29
CA LYS A 108 -3.50 14.25 18.17
C LYS A 108 -3.43 15.17 19.38
#